data_AF-A0A4R4IG08-F1
#
_entry.id   AF-A0A4R4IG08-F1
#
_cell.length_a   1.000
_cell.length_b   1.000
_cell.length_c   1.000
_cell.angle_alpha   90.00
_cell.angle_beta   90.00
_cell.angle_gamma   90.00
#
_symmetry.space_group_name_H-M   'P 1'
#
loop_
_entity.id
_entity.type
_entity.pdbx_description
1 polymer ?
#
loop_
_entity_poly.entity_id
_entity_poly.type
_entity_poly.pdbx_seq_one_letter_code
_entity_poly.pdbx_strand_id
1 'polypeptide(L)'
;MRTTLLIVAGLLLAALASWLGGPSRRVMAAVLFAAAWLAVVGWNLRTGLSHGYTLREELPIQAAIYLVPLALAVWLAWKHAAK
;
A
#
# COMPACT_ATOMS: atom_id res chain seq x y z
N MET A 1 -0.46 10.95 -13.69
CA MET A 1 -1.80 10.77 -13.07
C MET A 1 -1.61 10.46 -11.58
N ARG A 2 -2.43 11.05 -10.70
CA ARG A 2 -2.35 10.87 -9.22
C ARG A 2 -2.29 9.40 -8.80
N THR A 3 -3.11 8.55 -9.43
CA THR A 3 -3.16 7.09 -9.19
C THR A 3 -1.81 6.41 -9.42
N THR A 4 -1.16 6.67 -10.56
CA THR A 4 0.15 6.08 -10.89
C THR A 4 1.20 6.48 -9.88
N LEU A 5 1.22 7.75 -9.46
CA LEU A 5 2.16 8.25 -8.46
C LEU A 5 1.97 7.55 -7.11
N LEU A 6 0.71 7.32 -6.70
CA LEU A 6 0.42 6.62 -5.45
C LEU A 6 0.83 5.15 -5.52
N ILE A 7 0.56 4.45 -6.63
CA ILE A 7 0.99 3.06 -6.79
C ILE A 7 2.52 2.99 -6.70
N VAL A 8 3.25 3.83 -7.43
CA VAL A 8 4.72 3.85 -7.40
C VAL A 8 5.24 4.19 -6.00
N ALA A 9 4.69 5.22 -5.35
CA ALA A 9 5.07 5.59 -3.99
C ALA A 9 4.83 4.44 -3.01
N GLY A 10 3.68 3.76 -3.10
CA GLY A 10 3.36 2.61 -2.28
C GLY A 10 4.34 1.45 -2.47
N LEU A 11 4.72 1.15 -3.72
CA LEU A 11 5.70 0.12 -4.03
C LEU A 11 7.08 0.45 -3.44
N LEU A 12 7.53 1.69 -3.60
CA LEU A 12 8.80 2.17 -3.04
C LEU A 12 8.80 2.09 -1.52
N LEU A 13 7.71 2.50 -0.88
CA LEU A 13 7.58 2.46 0.58
C LEU A 13 7.46 1.03 1.11
N ALA A 14 6.77 0.13 0.41
CA ALA A 14 6.71 -1.29 0.76
C ALA A 14 8.10 -1.95 0.70
N ALA A 15 8.87 -1.66 -0.36
CA ALA A 15 10.24 -2.14 -0.51
C ALA A 15 11.16 -1.57 0.59
N LEU A 16 11.05 -0.26 0.86
CA LEU A 16 11.85 0.42 1.88
C LEU A 16 11.53 -0.12 3.29
N ALA A 17 10.26 -0.28 3.64
CA ALA A 17 9.83 -0.85 4.92
C ALA A 17 10.36 -2.27 5.11
N SER A 18 10.32 -3.09 4.05
CA SER A 18 10.85 -4.46 4.06
C SER A 18 12.37 -4.50 4.20
N TRP A 19 13.08 -3.53 3.62
CA TRP A 19 14.53 -3.41 3.72
C TRP A 19 14.98 -2.94 5.12
N LEU A 20 14.35 -1.88 5.64
CA LEU A 20 14.67 -1.31 6.96
C LEU A 20 14.29 -2.22 8.14
N GLY A 21 13.22 -3.02 8.01
CA GLY A 21 12.80 -3.93 9.07
C GLY A 21 13.81 -5.06 9.36
N GLY A 22 14.70 -5.37 8.40
CA GLY A 22 15.60 -6.52 8.49
C GLY A 22 14.86 -7.87 8.47
N PRO A 23 15.57 -9.01 8.32
CA PRO A 23 14.96 -10.33 8.10
C PRO A 23 13.97 -10.74 9.19
N SER A 24 14.30 -10.49 10.46
CA SER A 24 13.50 -10.95 11.61
C SER A 24 12.21 -10.15 11.84
N ARG A 25 12.03 -8.98 11.21
CA ARG A 25 10.86 -8.10 11.46
C ARG A 25 10.04 -7.81 10.22
N ARG A 26 10.24 -8.56 9.12
CA ARG A 26 9.56 -8.29 7.83
C ARG A 26 8.05 -8.42 7.91
N VAL A 27 7.53 -9.38 8.68
CA VAL A 27 6.08 -9.52 8.90
C VAL A 27 5.54 -8.28 9.62
N MET A 28 6.20 -7.83 10.67
CA MET A 28 5.82 -6.59 11.38
C MET A 28 5.92 -5.37 10.47
N ALA A 29 6.97 -5.27 9.64
CA ALA A 29 7.12 -4.20 8.67
C ALA A 29 5.98 -4.20 7.63
N ALA A 30 5.57 -5.37 7.14
CA ALA A 30 4.45 -5.50 6.21
C ALA A 30 3.11 -5.09 6.85
N VAL A 31 2.88 -5.46 8.12
CA VAL A 31 1.68 -5.06 8.87
C VAL A 31 1.64 -3.56 9.12
N LEU A 32 2.75 -2.96 9.56
CA LEU A 32 2.86 -1.52 9.79
C LEU A 32 2.69 -0.74 8.48
N PHE A 33 3.31 -1.23 7.39
CA PHE A 33 3.11 -0.68 6.06
C PHE A 33 1.64 -0.75 5.66
N ALA A 34 0.98 -1.91 5.80
CA ALA A 34 -0.42 -2.09 5.43
C ALA A 34 -1.33 -1.10 6.17
N ALA A 35 -1.16 -0.95 7.49
CA ALA A 35 -1.93 -0.02 8.31
C ALA A 35 -1.70 1.44 7.90
N ALA A 36 -0.44 1.85 7.73
CA ALA A 36 -0.10 3.21 7.32
C ALA A 36 -0.60 3.51 5.90
N TRP A 37 -0.47 2.56 4.98
CA TRP A 37 -0.89 2.72 3.59
C TRP A 37 -2.41 2.76 3.45
N LEU A 38 -3.14 2.02 4.26
CA LEU A 38 -4.60 2.09 4.33
C LEU A 38 -5.07 3.51 4.72
N ALA A 39 -4.37 4.17 5.65
CA ALA A 39 -4.68 5.56 6.01
C ALA A 39 -4.46 6.52 4.83
N VAL A 40 -3.39 6.33 4.04
CA VAL A 40 -3.12 7.12 2.82
C VAL A 40 -4.21 6.90 1.78
N VAL A 41 -4.62 5.65 1.55
CA VAL A 41 -5.72 5.30 0.63
C VAL A 41 -7.05 5.88 1.11
N GLY A 42 -7.33 5.83 2.41
CA GLY A 42 -8.52 6.43 3.01
C GLY A 42 -8.58 7.95 2.84
N TRP A 43 -7.45 8.64 3.04
CA TRP A 43 -7.35 10.05 2.69
C TRP A 43 -7.62 10.24 1.20
N ASN A 44 -6.95 9.45 0.36
CA ASN A 44 -7.05 9.58 -1.09
C ASN A 44 -8.49 9.44 -1.60
N LEU A 45 -9.24 8.48 -1.05
CA LEU A 45 -10.67 8.28 -1.26
C LEU A 45 -11.49 9.50 -0.82
N ARG A 46 -11.27 10.00 0.41
CA ARG A 46 -11.98 11.19 0.92
C ARG A 46 -11.81 12.37 -0.02
N THR A 47 -10.59 12.59 -0.53
CA THR A 47 -10.34 13.64 -1.52
C THR A 47 -11.10 13.38 -2.82
N GLY A 48 -11.15 12.14 -3.33
CA GLY A 48 -11.94 11.81 -4.52
C GLY A 48 -13.43 12.13 -4.37
N LEU A 49 -14.01 11.73 -3.23
CA LEU A 49 -15.40 12.04 -2.88
C LEU A 49 -15.66 13.56 -2.80
N SER A 50 -14.70 14.35 -2.31
CA SER A 50 -14.81 15.82 -2.28
C SER A 50 -14.79 16.47 -3.66
N HIS A 51 -14.32 15.78 -4.70
CA HIS A 51 -14.39 16.26 -6.09
C HIS A 51 -15.71 15.85 -6.79
N GLY A 52 -16.62 15.17 -6.09
CA GLY A 52 -17.93 14.77 -6.61
C GLY A 52 -18.00 13.36 -7.19
N TYR A 53 -16.91 12.58 -7.15
CA TYR A 53 -16.94 11.18 -7.55
C TYR A 53 -17.74 10.34 -6.55
N THR A 54 -18.44 9.34 -7.05
CA THR A 54 -19.16 8.38 -6.22
C THR A 54 -18.20 7.35 -5.62
N LEU A 55 -18.62 6.75 -4.49
CA LEU A 55 -17.87 5.66 -3.88
C LEU A 55 -17.63 4.49 -4.85
N ARG A 56 -18.61 4.18 -5.73
CA ARG A 56 -18.51 3.09 -6.71
C ARG A 56 -17.44 3.35 -7.77
N GLU A 57 -17.26 4.61 -8.18
CA GLU A 57 -16.24 4.99 -9.15
C GLU A 57 -14.84 4.95 -8.53
N GLU A 58 -14.72 5.39 -7.27
CA GLU A 58 -13.44 5.45 -6.58
C GLU A 58 -12.99 4.08 -6.03
N LEU A 59 -13.91 3.22 -5.57
CA LEU A 59 -13.56 1.96 -4.89
C LEU A 59 -12.55 1.09 -5.67
N PRO A 60 -12.74 0.83 -7.00
CA PRO A 60 -11.80 0.02 -7.77
C PRO A 60 -10.40 0.65 -7.85
N ILE A 61 -10.34 1.99 -7.93
CA ILE A 61 -9.09 2.74 -7.98
C ILE A 61 -8.37 2.65 -6.63
N GLN A 62 -9.08 2.86 -5.53
CA GLN A 62 -8.53 2.76 -4.18
C GLN A 62 -8.08 1.33 -3.87
N ALA A 63 -8.84 0.32 -4.32
CA ALA A 63 -8.46 -1.08 -4.22
C ALA A 63 -7.13 -1.35 -4.95
N ALA A 64 -6.95 -0.83 -6.17
CA ALA A 64 -5.68 -0.98 -6.88
C ALA A 64 -4.52 -0.27 -6.15
N ILE A 65 -4.73 0.96 -5.65
CA ILE A 65 -3.70 1.73 -4.91
C ILE A 65 -3.29 1.02 -3.62
N TYR A 66 -4.21 0.29 -2.98
CA TYR A 66 -3.92 -0.45 -1.74
C TYR A 66 -3.34 -1.84 -2.00
N LEU A 67 -4.03 -2.65 -2.81
CA LEU A 67 -3.73 -4.07 -2.96
C LEU A 67 -2.40 -4.32 -3.69
N VAL A 68 -2.03 -3.48 -4.67
CA VAL A 68 -0.79 -3.68 -5.42
C VAL A 68 0.45 -3.49 -4.54
N PRO A 69 0.60 -2.39 -3.78
CA PRO A 69 1.69 -2.27 -2.81
C PRO A 69 1.62 -3.28 -1.67
N LEU A 70 0.43 -3.61 -1.19
CA LEU A 70 0.25 -4.61 -0.14
C LEU A 70 0.74 -6.00 -0.59
N ALA A 71 0.39 -6.40 -1.81
CA ALA A 71 0.84 -7.68 -2.37
C ALA A 71 2.37 -7.76 -2.42
N LEU A 72 3.04 -6.66 -2.79
CA LEU A 72 4.50 -6.59 -2.75
C LEU A 72 5.04 -6.74 -1.32
N ALA A 73 4.47 -6.02 -0.35
CA ALA A 73 4.90 -6.10 1.06
C ALA A 73 4.76 -7.53 1.62
N VAL A 74 3.63 -8.19 1.35
CA VAL A 74 3.38 -9.58 1.76
C VAL A 74 4.36 -10.53 1.08
N TRP A 75 4.57 -10.40 -0.23
CA TRP A 75 5.50 -11.23 -0.97
C TRP A 75 6.94 -11.10 -0.46
N LEU A 76 7.40 -9.88 -0.17
CA LEU A 76 8.72 -9.62 0.40
C LEU A 76 8.89 -10.15 1.83
N ALA A 77 7.79 -10.23 2.60
CA ALA A 77 7.79 -10.88 3.90
C ALA A 77 7.91 -12.40 3.77
N TRP A 78 7.16 -13.03 2.86
CA TRP A 78 7.12 -14.48 2.69
C TRP A 78 8.38 -15.05 2.03
N LYS A 79 8.88 -14.42 0.95
CA LYS A 79 10.07 -14.88 0.21
C LYS A 79 11.31 -15.06 1.09
N HIS A 80 11.38 -14.31 2.19
CA HIS A 80 12.53 -14.31 3.09
C HIS A 80 12.28 -15.05 4.40
N ALA A 81 11.02 -15.37 4.72
CA ALA A 81 10.70 -16.29 5.82
C ALA A 81 10.99 -17.75 5.42
N ALA A 82 11.01 -18.07 4.13
CA ALA A 82 11.32 -19.39 3.59
C ALA A 82 12.84 -19.63 3.35
N LYS A 83 13.72 -18.72 3.79
CA LYS A 83 15.17 -18.86 3.79
C LYS A 83 15.68 -18.98 5.21
#